data_AF-A0A1G6CK89-F1
#
_entry.id   AF-A0A1G6CK89-F1
#
_cell.length_a   1.000
_cell.length_b   1.000
_cell.length_c   1.000
_cell.angle_alpha   90.00
_cell.angle_beta   90.00
_cell.angle_gamma   90.00
#
_symmetry.space_group_name_H-M   'P 1'
#
loop_
_entity.id
_entity.type
_entity.pdbx_description
1 polymer ?
#
loop_
_entity_poly.entity_id
_entity_poly.type
_entity_poly.pdbx_seq_one_letter_code
_entity_poly.pdbx_strand_id
1 'polypeptide(L)' 'MRLTIAARDKKANQDFHYDLEISDKQVILTTLAICGTILACVALKRFKA' A
#
# COMPACT_ATOMS: atom_id res chain seq x y z
N MET A 1 2.29 5.39 7.85
CA MET A 1 2.79 4.01 8.13
C MET A 1 4.26 3.90 7.72
N ARG A 2 5.15 3.25 8.50
CA ARG A 2 6.60 3.14 8.18
C ARG A 2 7.03 1.68 8.07
N LEU A 3 7.69 1.34 6.95
CA LEU A 3 8.29 0.04 6.67
C LEU A 3 9.80 0.19 6.70
N THR A 4 10.45 -0.44 7.68
CA THR A 4 11.91 -0.47 7.75
C THR A 4 12.42 -1.77 7.15
N ILE A 5 13.25 -1.66 6.12
CA ILE A 5 13.89 -2.77 5.42
C ILE A 5 15.37 -2.76 5.82
N ALA A 6 15.79 -3.80 6.55
CA ALA A 6 17.19 -4.04 6.84
C ALA A 6 17.74 -5.07 5.85
N ALA A 7 18.77 -4.70 5.09
CA ALA A 7 19.49 -5.59 4.19
C ALA A 7 20.95 -5.68 4.65
N ARG A 8 21.48 -6.89 4.78
CA ARG A 8 22.86 -7.12 5.20
C ARG A 8 23.67 -7.73 4.06
N ASP A 9 24.72 -7.05 3.64
CA ASP A 9 25.73 -7.64 2.77
C ASP A 9 26.78 -8.37 3.61
N LYS A 10 26.76 -9.71 3.52
CA LYS A 10 27.68 -10.60 4.23
C LYS A 10 29.13 -10.49 3.72
N LYS A 11 29.33 -10.13 2.45
CA LYS A 11 30.67 -10.09 1.83
C LYS A 11 31.40 -8.78 2.15
N ALA A 12 30.67 -7.66 2.16
CA ALA A 12 31.20 -6.37 2.59
C ALA A 12 31.07 -6.12 4.10
N ASN A 13 30.36 -7.00 4.83
CA ASN A 13 29.98 -6.85 6.23
C ASN A 13 29.32 -5.47 6.50
N GLN A 14 28.39 -5.10 5.62
CA GLN A 14 27.73 -3.80 5.64
C GLN A 14 26.21 -4.00 5.83
N ASP A 15 25.64 -3.22 6.73
CA ASP A 15 24.20 -3.18 6.98
C ASP A 15 23.59 -1.95 6.31
N PHE A 16 22.52 -2.16 5.55
CA PHE A 16 21.75 -1.14 4.86
C PHE A 16 20.35 -1.07 5.47
N HIS A 17 19.96 0.14 5.85
CA HIS A 17 18.66 0.40 6.44
C HIS A 17 17.91 1.35 5.50
N TYR A 18 16.83 0.85 4.92
CA TYR A 18 15.93 1.64 4.08
C TYR A 18 14.62 1.84 4.82
N ASP A 19 14.19 3.09 4.91
CA ASP A 19 12.88 3.43 5.44
C ASP A 19 11.96 3.81 4.29
N LEU A 20 10.88 3.04 4.14
CA LEU A 20 9.78 3.39 3.26
C LEU A 20 8.66 3.96 4.13
N GLU A 21 8.43 5.27 4.01
CA GLU A 21 7.32 5.93 4.67
C GLU A 21 6.14 6.05 3.72
N ILE A 22 5.03 5.39 4.07
CA ILE A 22 3.76 5.56 3.39
C ILE A 22 3.03 6.70 4.09
N SER A 23 2.82 7.79 3.36
CA SER A 23 2.08 8.96 3.84
C SER A 23 0.64 8.57 4.19
N ASP A 24 0.13 9.07 5.30
CA ASP A 24 -1.26 8.81 5.73
C ASP A 24 -2.27 9.28 4.67
N LYS A 25 -1.97 10.34 3.92
CA LYS A 25 -2.78 10.78 2.78
C LYS A 25 -2.88 9.72 1.70
N GLN A 26 -1.77 9.04 1.41
CA GLN A 26 -1.72 7.97 0.41
C GLN A 26 -2.50 6.74 0.89
N VAL A 27 -2.41 6.39 2.17
CA VAL A 27 -3.24 5.33 2.76
C VAL A 27 -4.72 5.65 2.60
N ILE A 28 -5.15 6.84 3.02
CA ILE A 28 -6.56 7.27 2.95
C ILE A 28 -7.06 7.24 1.50
N LEU A 29 -6.32 7.81 0.55
CA LEU A 29 -6.70 7.82 -0.86
C LEU A 29 -6.81 6.39 -1.43
N THR A 30 -5.87 5.51 -1.11
CA THR A 30 -5.89 4.12 -1.58
C THR A 30 -7.07 3.36 -1.02
N THR A 31 -7.37 3.53 0.28
CA THR A 31 -8.55 2.93 0.91
C THR A 31 -9.84 3.45 0.28
N LEU A 32 -9.95 4.75 0.03
CA LEU A 32 -11.14 5.35 -0.59
C LEU A 32 -11.33 4.81 -2.02
N ALA A 33 -10.26 4.66 -2.78
CA ALA A 33 -10.31 4.11 -4.13
C ALA A 33 -10.76 2.64 -4.13
N ILE A 34 -10.27 1.81 -3.21
CA ILE A 34 -10.69 0.41 -3.08
C ILE A 34 -12.17 0.33 -2.69
N CYS A 35 -12.59 1.08 -1.66
CA CYS A 35 -14.00 1.08 -1.24
C CYS A 35 -14.92 1.59 -2.36
N GLY A 36 -14.54 2.67 -3.04
CA GLY A 36 -15.29 3.24 -4.15
C GLY A 36 -15.42 2.28 -5.34
N THR A 37 -14.36 1.56 -5.69
CA THR A 37 -14.39 0.57 -6.78
C THR A 37 -15.26 -0.64 -6.43
N ILE A 38 -15.20 -1.14 -5.19
CA ILE A 38 -16.08 -2.22 -4.73
C ILE A 38 -17.54 -1.78 -4.79
N LEU A 39 -17.86 -0.60 -4.25
CA LEU A 39 -19.22 -0.03 -4.28
C LEU A 39 -19.73 0.15 -5.72
N ALA A 40 -18.92 0.70 -6.61
CA ALA A 40 -19.26 0.86 -8.01
C ALA A 40 -19.52 -0.49 -8.69
N CYS A 41 -18.70 -1.51 -8.40
CA CYS A 41 -18.86 -2.85 -8.95
C CYS A 41 -20.16 -3.52 -8.46
N VAL A 42 -20.50 -3.35 -7.18
CA VAL A 42 -21.77 -3.83 -6.59
C VAL A 42 -22.97 -3.11 -7.21
N ALA A 43 -22.90 -1.78 -7.35
CA ALA A 43 -23.97 -1.00 -7.97
C ALA A 43 -24.19 -1.43 -9.43
N LEU A 44 -23.13 -1.55 -10.23
CA LEU A 44 -23.21 -2.00 -11.62
C LEU A 44 -23.78 -3.41 -11.75
N LYS A 45 -23.45 -4.33 -10.83
CA LYS A 45 -24.09 -5.65 -10.79
C LYS A 45 -25.59 -5.57 -10.48
N ARG A 46 -25.99 -4.65 -9.59
CA ARG A 46 -27.39 -4.47 -9.18
C ARG A 46 -28.26 -3.79 -10.26
N PHE A 47 -27.69 -2.94 -11.11
CA PHE A 47 -28.39 -2.33 -12.25
C PHE A 47 -28.49 -3.23 -13.49
N LYS A 48 -27.73 -4.34 -13.52
CA LYS A 48 -27.70 -5.29 -14.64
C LYS A 48 -28.47 -6.59 -14.36
N ALA A 49 -28.99 -6.76 -13.13
CA ALA A 49 -29.92 -7.81 -12.70
C ALA A 49 -31.34 -7.23 -12.63
#